data_AF-A0A956AUQ8-F1
#
_entry.id   AF-A0A956AUQ8-F1
#
_cell.length_a   1.000
_cell.length_b   1.000
_cell.length_c   1.000
_cell.angle_alpha   90.00
_cell.angle_beta   90.00
_cell.angle_gamma   90.00
#
_symmetry.space_group_name_H-M   'P 1'
#
loop_
_entity.id
_entity.type
_entity.pdbx_description
1 polymer ?
#
loop_
_entity_poly.entity_id
_entity_poly.type
_entity_poly.pdbx_seq_one_letter_code
_entity_poly.pdbx_strand_id
1 'polypeptide(L)'
;MKTADRSGVQRAVIWAALAAVLTFVGSWLHASWSRTAAADALLAVADQAAAAVDPARHAALPRATEARGPALESVRHDLRMVADQHRLGSPPVTLRRLDEQSAVYVVLTHTSPSFNDVVSIRPEMRPVFAGEVPHAVSDLHTDAQGTWMSAYAAIKRPDGSVD
;
A
#
# COMPACT_ATOMS: atom_id res chain seq x y z
N MET A 1 -33.32 26.36 -44.39
CA MET A 1 -33.09 26.93 -43.03
C MET A 1 -32.53 25.83 -42.16
N LYS A 2 -31.51 26.15 -41.37
CA LYS A 2 -30.55 25.28 -40.69
C LYS A 2 -31.05 24.92 -39.30
N THR A 3 -31.02 23.64 -38.90
CA THR A 3 -30.60 23.17 -37.57
C THR A 3 -30.51 21.64 -37.57
N ALA A 4 -29.33 21.15 -37.22
CA ALA A 4 -29.05 19.77 -36.87
C ALA A 4 -29.61 19.45 -35.48
N ASP A 5 -29.94 18.19 -35.21
CA ASP A 5 -29.70 17.64 -33.87
C ASP A 5 -29.30 16.16 -33.95
N ARG A 6 -28.35 15.81 -33.09
CA ARG A 6 -27.53 14.61 -33.06
C ARG A 6 -28.22 13.57 -32.17
N SER A 7 -28.81 12.53 -32.73
CA SER A 7 -29.15 11.33 -31.96
C SER A 7 -28.06 10.27 -32.12
N GLY A 8 -26.85 10.60 -31.67
CA GLY A 8 -25.79 9.64 -31.39
C GLY A 8 -25.84 9.28 -29.92
N VAL A 9 -26.88 8.55 -29.50
CA VAL A 9 -26.99 8.09 -28.11
C VAL A 9 -26.10 6.87 -27.94
N GLN A 10 -25.04 7.12 -27.16
CA GLN A 10 -23.99 6.20 -26.79
C GLN A 10 -24.57 4.93 -26.17
N ARG A 11 -24.07 3.79 -26.64
CA ARG A 11 -24.28 2.48 -26.03
C ARG A 11 -23.72 2.53 -24.60
N ALA A 12 -24.63 2.49 -23.63
CA ALA A 12 -24.30 2.25 -22.23
C ALA A 12 -23.69 0.85 -22.11
N VAL A 13 -22.37 0.80 -21.94
CA VAL A 13 -21.67 -0.40 -21.51
C VAL A 13 -21.80 -0.45 -19.99
N ILE A 14 -22.71 -1.31 -19.53
CA ILE A 14 -22.87 -1.70 -18.14
C ILE A 14 -21.64 -2.54 -17.78
N TRP A 15 -20.70 -1.98 -17.01
CA TRP A 15 -19.62 -2.74 -16.38
C TRP A 15 -20.06 -3.24 -15.01
N ALA A 16 -19.81 -4.53 -14.82
CA ALA A 16 -20.15 -5.30 -13.64
C ALA A 16 -19.47 -4.77 -12.37
N ALA A 17 -20.19 -4.95 -11.27
CA ALA A 17 -19.77 -4.66 -9.91
C ALA A 17 -18.56 -5.50 -9.48
N LEU A 18 -17.62 -4.85 -8.78
CA LEU A 18 -16.83 -5.43 -7.70
C LEU A 18 -16.26 -4.28 -6.86
N ALA A 19 -16.94 -4.04 -5.74
CA ALA A 19 -16.55 -3.08 -4.71
C ALA A 19 -15.65 -3.78 -3.67
N ALA A 20 -14.58 -3.11 -3.25
CA ALA A 20 -13.95 -3.35 -1.95
C ALA A 20 -13.78 -1.98 -1.28
N VAL A 21 -14.76 -1.65 -0.44
CA VAL A 21 -14.86 -0.41 0.34
C VAL A 21 -14.49 -0.76 1.77
N LEU A 22 -13.46 -0.11 2.33
CA LEU A 22 -13.21 -0.07 3.76
C LEU A 22 -13.87 1.21 4.32
N THR A 23 -15.12 1.11 4.78
CA THR A 23 -15.79 2.19 5.54
C THR A 23 -15.70 1.92 7.03
N PHE A 24 -15.17 2.88 7.79
CA PHE A 24 -15.43 3.03 9.21
C PHE A 24 -15.95 4.46 9.48
N VAL A 25 -17.11 4.58 10.14
CA VAL A 25 -17.83 5.85 10.42
C VAL A 25 -17.65 6.24 11.89
N GLY A 26 -17.37 7.52 12.20
CA GLY A 26 -17.43 8.06 13.57
C GLY A 26 -17.02 9.55 13.72
N SER A 27 -18.00 10.45 13.87
CA SER A 27 -17.93 11.92 13.88
C SER A 27 -16.97 12.61 14.89
N TRP A 28 -15.98 13.31 14.34
CA TRP A 28 -15.50 14.70 14.58
C TRP A 28 -15.22 15.30 15.99
N LEU A 29 -15.72 14.79 17.11
CA LEU A 29 -15.25 15.18 18.47
C LEU A 29 -14.40 14.09 19.16
N HIS A 30 -14.35 12.89 18.57
CA HIS A 30 -13.38 11.81 18.83
C HIS A 30 -12.07 11.95 18.01
N ALA A 31 -11.97 12.97 17.16
CA ALA A 31 -11.05 13.00 16.03
C ALA A 31 -9.55 13.07 16.36
N SER A 32 -9.14 13.58 17.52
CA SER A 32 -7.72 13.60 17.91
C SER A 32 -7.29 12.34 18.67
N TRP A 33 -8.11 11.85 19.61
CA TRP A 33 -7.90 10.56 20.27
C TRP A 33 -7.97 9.39 19.30
N SER A 34 -8.83 9.47 18.26
CA SER A 34 -8.88 8.45 17.21
C SER A 34 -7.67 8.52 16.28
N ARG A 35 -7.10 9.71 16.05
CA ARG A 35 -6.00 9.86 15.10
C ARG A 35 -4.70 9.27 15.64
N THR A 36 -4.32 9.62 16.87
CA THR A 36 -3.11 9.06 17.49
C THR A 36 -3.25 7.56 17.67
N ALA A 37 -4.39 7.07 18.18
CA ALA A 37 -4.63 5.64 18.32
C ALA A 37 -4.62 4.89 16.97
N ALA A 38 -5.19 5.49 15.91
CA ALA A 38 -5.11 4.92 14.57
C ALA A 38 -3.68 4.91 14.01
N ALA A 39 -2.92 5.99 14.24
CA ALA A 39 -1.52 6.07 13.83
C ALA A 39 -0.68 5.00 14.55
N ASP A 40 -0.83 4.87 15.87
CA ASP A 40 -0.12 3.87 16.67
C ASP A 40 -0.48 2.43 16.23
N ALA A 41 -1.76 2.18 15.95
CA ALA A 41 -2.20 0.89 15.44
C ALA A 41 -1.62 0.59 14.05
N LEU A 42 -1.60 1.58 13.15
CA LEU A 42 -1.01 1.44 11.81
C LEU A 42 0.50 1.21 11.88
N LEU A 43 1.21 1.90 12.78
CA LEU A 43 2.64 1.69 13.01
C LEU A 43 2.93 0.28 13.53
N ALA A 44 2.14 -0.20 14.50
CA ALA A 44 2.29 -1.57 15.01
C ALA A 44 2.08 -2.62 13.92
N VAL A 45 1.09 -2.42 13.04
CA VAL A 45 0.87 -3.28 11.87
C VAL A 45 2.04 -3.22 10.90
N ALA A 46 2.54 -2.02 10.60
CA ALA A 46 3.67 -1.84 9.68
C ALA A 46 4.94 -2.50 10.22
N ASP A 47 5.26 -2.31 11.49
CA ASP A 47 6.40 -2.94 12.16
C ASP A 47 6.29 -4.47 12.15
N GLN A 48 5.12 -5.01 12.46
CA GLN A 48 4.90 -6.44 12.43
C GLN A 48 4.98 -7.01 11.01
N ALA A 49 4.45 -6.31 10.01
CA ALA A 49 4.60 -6.68 8.61
C ALA A 49 6.07 -6.70 8.19
N ALA A 50 6.83 -5.65 8.53
CA ALA A 50 8.26 -5.59 8.22
C ALA A 50 9.06 -6.71 8.92
N ALA A 51 8.72 -7.03 10.17
CA ALA A 51 9.37 -8.11 10.93
C ALA A 51 9.00 -9.52 10.43
N ALA A 52 7.82 -9.70 9.83
CA ALA A 52 7.40 -10.98 9.26
C ALA A 52 8.09 -11.30 7.93
N VAL A 53 8.61 -10.28 7.23
CA VAL A 53 9.28 -10.44 5.94
C VAL A 53 10.76 -10.75 6.13
N ASP A 54 11.20 -11.91 5.61
CA ASP A 54 12.64 -12.24 5.51
C ASP A 54 13.34 -11.26 4.54
N PRO A 55 14.27 -10.41 5.03
CA PRO A 55 14.93 -9.39 4.21
C PRO A 55 15.77 -9.97 3.06
N ALA A 56 16.41 -11.13 3.27
CA ALA A 56 17.22 -11.76 2.23
C ALA A 56 16.33 -12.32 1.11
N ARG A 57 15.18 -12.89 1.49
CA ARG A 57 14.18 -13.38 0.53
C ARG A 57 13.55 -12.23 -0.24
N HIS A 58 13.17 -11.15 0.44
CA HIS A 58 12.60 -9.96 -0.19
C HIS A 58 13.59 -9.34 -1.18
N ALA A 59 14.86 -9.19 -0.79
CA ALA A 59 15.93 -8.66 -1.65
C ALA A 59 16.18 -9.50 -2.91
N ALA A 60 15.99 -10.83 -2.82
CA ALA A 60 16.13 -11.74 -3.95
C ALA A 60 14.95 -11.68 -4.95
N LEU A 61 13.82 -11.04 -4.59
CA LEU A 61 12.70 -10.90 -5.51
C LEU A 61 13.08 -9.99 -6.69
N PRO A 62 12.88 -10.45 -7.94
CA PRO A 62 13.19 -9.66 -9.13
C PRO A 62 12.46 -8.32 -9.13
N ARG A 63 13.11 -7.29 -9.67
CA ARG A 63 12.51 -5.96 -9.90
C ARG A 63 11.53 -5.90 -11.07
N ALA A 64 11.44 -6.96 -11.87
CA ALA A 64 10.71 -6.98 -13.13
C ALA A 64 10.30 -8.41 -13.47
N THR A 65 9.31 -8.96 -12.78
CA THR A 65 8.59 -10.13 -13.31
C THR A 65 7.12 -10.08 -12.92
N GLU A 66 6.29 -10.67 -13.79
CA GLU A 66 5.01 -11.29 -13.46
C GLU A 66 5.28 -12.40 -12.43
N ALA A 67 5.60 -12.01 -11.20
CA ALA A 67 6.26 -12.91 -10.27
C ALA A 67 5.26 -13.97 -9.81
N ARG A 68 5.44 -15.19 -10.33
CA ARG A 68 4.93 -16.42 -9.73
C ARG A 68 6.16 -17.19 -9.27
N GLY A 69 6.12 -17.68 -8.04
CA GLY A 69 7.23 -18.44 -7.51
C GLY A 69 7.14 -18.61 -6.00
N PRO A 70 7.82 -19.64 -5.45
CA PRO A 70 7.70 -20.01 -4.05
C PRO A 70 8.17 -18.88 -3.10
N ALA A 71 9.20 -18.11 -3.48
CA ALA A 71 9.69 -17.00 -2.68
C ALA A 71 8.64 -15.88 -2.54
N LEU A 72 7.97 -15.51 -3.64
CA LEU A 72 6.91 -14.49 -3.59
C LEU A 72 5.70 -14.99 -2.80
N GLU A 73 5.25 -16.21 -3.06
CA GLU A 73 4.09 -16.78 -2.36
C GLU A 73 4.34 -16.91 -0.86
N SER A 74 5.58 -17.20 -0.45
CA SER A 74 5.97 -17.16 0.96
C SER A 74 5.80 -15.76 1.55
N VAL A 75 6.35 -14.71 0.93
CA VAL A 75 6.20 -13.35 1.46
C VAL A 75 4.73 -12.90 1.46
N ARG A 76 3.96 -13.25 0.42
CA ARG A 76 2.50 -13.01 0.40
C ARG A 76 1.78 -13.71 1.53
N HIS A 77 2.15 -14.95 1.82
CA HIS A 77 1.58 -15.71 2.93
C HIS A 77 1.87 -15.00 4.26
N ASP A 78 3.13 -14.60 4.51
CA ASP A 78 3.52 -13.89 5.73
C ASP A 78 2.71 -12.60 5.91
N LEU A 79 2.55 -11.80 4.84
CA LEU A 79 1.76 -10.57 4.87
C LEU A 79 0.25 -10.82 5.06
N ARG A 80 -0.30 -11.90 4.51
CA ARG A 80 -1.70 -12.32 4.75
C ARG A 80 -1.91 -12.72 6.20
N MET A 81 -0.97 -13.44 6.80
CA MET A 81 -1.05 -13.81 8.22
C MET A 81 -1.08 -12.58 9.13
N VAL A 82 -0.28 -11.55 8.83
CA VAL A 82 -0.34 -10.27 9.55
C VAL A 82 -1.70 -9.59 9.34
N ALA A 83 -2.22 -9.60 8.11
CA ALA A 83 -3.54 -9.05 7.80
C ALA A 83 -4.65 -9.72 8.62
N ASP A 84 -4.65 -11.05 8.68
CA ASP A 84 -5.66 -11.84 9.39
C ASP A 84 -5.58 -11.62 10.90
N GLN A 85 -4.36 -11.54 11.47
CA GLN A 85 -4.14 -11.25 12.88
C GLN A 85 -4.68 -9.88 13.30
N HIS A 86 -4.56 -8.88 12.42
CA HIS A 86 -5.03 -7.52 12.66
C HIS A 86 -6.42 -7.24 12.06
N ARG A 87 -7.08 -8.25 11.49
CA ARG A 87 -8.39 -8.16 10.82
C ARG A 87 -8.44 -7.04 9.76
N LEU A 88 -7.36 -6.88 9.02
CA LEU A 88 -7.27 -5.88 7.96
C LEU A 88 -8.13 -6.32 6.76
N GLY A 89 -8.84 -5.37 6.15
CA GLY A 89 -9.59 -5.64 4.91
C GLY A 89 -8.70 -5.92 3.70
N SER A 90 -7.40 -5.60 3.80
CA SER A 90 -6.39 -5.88 2.78
C SER A 90 -5.04 -6.16 3.44
N PRO A 91 -4.26 -7.13 2.94
CA PRO A 91 -2.92 -7.35 3.44
C PRO A 91 -1.98 -6.17 3.18
N PRO A 92 -0.95 -5.96 4.03
CA PRO A 92 0.10 -5.00 3.76
C PRO A 92 0.83 -5.34 2.46
N VAL A 93 1.51 -4.34 1.91
CA VAL A 93 2.30 -4.43 0.67
C VAL A 93 3.73 -3.99 0.95
N THR A 94 4.66 -4.40 0.10
CA THR A 94 6.05 -3.96 0.21
C THR A 94 6.47 -3.09 -0.96
N LEU A 95 7.35 -2.15 -0.67
CA LEU A 95 7.91 -1.20 -1.62
C LEU A 95 9.42 -1.32 -1.61
N ARG A 96 10.05 -1.07 -2.76
CA ARG A 96 11.50 -0.94 -2.88
C ARG A 96 11.84 0.39 -3.52
N ARG A 97 12.85 1.06 -2.98
CA ARG A 97 13.34 2.32 -3.57
C ARG A 97 13.99 2.05 -4.94
N LEU A 98 13.58 2.81 -5.96
CA LEU A 98 14.24 2.82 -7.27
C LEU A 98 15.27 3.94 -7.35
N ASP A 99 14.88 5.15 -6.96
CA ASP A 99 15.70 6.35 -6.93
C ASP A 99 15.26 7.28 -5.76
N GLU A 100 15.71 8.54 -5.76
CA GLU A 100 15.38 9.50 -4.68
C GLU A 100 13.90 9.92 -4.65
N GLN A 101 13.18 9.77 -5.75
CA GLN A 101 11.80 10.23 -5.92
C GLN A 101 10.81 9.10 -6.19
N SER A 102 11.28 7.91 -6.53
CA SER A 102 10.43 6.81 -6.95
C SER A 102 10.73 5.49 -6.23
N ALA A 103 9.66 4.74 -5.99
CA ALA A 103 9.68 3.40 -5.43
C ALA A 103 8.79 2.49 -6.29
N VAL A 104 8.94 1.19 -6.10
CA VAL A 104 8.23 0.17 -6.86
C VAL A 104 7.59 -0.84 -5.92
N TYR A 105 6.37 -1.28 -6.24
CA TYR A 105 5.74 -2.37 -5.49
C TYR A 105 6.43 -3.69 -5.76
N VAL A 106 6.87 -4.37 -4.70
CA VAL A 106 7.58 -5.65 -4.79
C VAL A 106 6.66 -6.82 -4.46
N VAL A 107 5.88 -6.72 -3.38
CA VAL A 107 4.90 -7.73 -3.00
C VAL A 107 3.53 -7.09 -2.81
N LEU A 108 2.60 -7.53 -3.66
CA LEU A 108 1.21 -7.12 -3.66
C LEU A 108 0.30 -8.35 -3.48
N THR A 109 -0.78 -8.15 -2.75
CA THR A 109 -1.80 -9.18 -2.51
C THR A 109 -3.08 -8.96 -3.32
N HIS A 110 -3.25 -7.78 -3.92
CA HIS A 110 -4.33 -7.40 -4.81
C HIS A 110 -3.88 -7.32 -6.28
N THR A 111 -4.84 -7.28 -7.21
CA THR A 111 -4.62 -7.25 -8.66
C THR A 111 -4.28 -5.87 -9.23
N SER A 112 -4.52 -4.79 -8.48
CA SER A 112 -4.22 -3.41 -8.86
C SER A 112 -3.86 -2.59 -7.62
N PRO A 113 -2.77 -1.79 -7.61
CA PRO A 113 -1.75 -1.64 -8.66
C PRO A 113 -1.07 -2.97 -9.04
N SER A 114 -0.41 -2.99 -10.19
CA SER A 114 0.29 -4.17 -10.70
C SER A 114 1.68 -4.31 -10.10
N PHE A 115 2.25 -5.51 -10.18
CA PHE A 115 3.65 -5.71 -9.82
C PHE A 115 4.52 -4.78 -10.65
N ASN A 116 5.42 -4.08 -9.96
CA ASN A 116 6.32 -3.11 -10.54
C ASN A 116 5.71 -1.76 -10.97
N ASP A 117 4.48 -1.46 -10.56
CA ASP A 117 3.96 -0.10 -10.68
C ASP A 117 4.85 0.85 -9.86
N VAL A 118 5.31 1.90 -10.54
CA VAL A 118 6.16 2.94 -9.95
C VAL A 118 5.29 3.94 -9.22
N VAL A 119 5.66 4.23 -7.97
CA VAL A 119 5.01 5.24 -7.14
C VAL A 119 6.00 6.31 -6.73
N SER A 120 5.50 7.54 -6.59
CA SER A 120 6.30 8.62 -6.01
C SER A 120 6.52 8.40 -4.52
N ILE A 121 7.77 8.60 -4.07
CA ILE A 121 8.14 8.58 -2.66
C ILE A 121 7.50 9.78 -1.97
N ARG A 122 6.68 9.50 -0.96
CA ARG A 122 6.05 10.52 -0.13
C ARG A 122 7.04 11.06 0.91
N PRO A 123 6.87 12.29 1.42
CA PRO A 123 7.77 12.88 2.41
C PRO A 123 8.08 11.96 3.61
N GLU A 124 7.08 11.24 4.10
CA GLU A 124 7.17 10.37 5.27
C GLU A 124 7.92 9.06 4.99
N MET A 125 7.96 8.62 3.73
CA MET A 125 8.72 7.43 3.32
C MET A 125 10.22 7.72 3.23
N ARG A 126 10.62 8.97 2.99
CA ARG A 126 12.03 9.37 2.80
C ARG A 126 12.93 8.99 3.99
N PRO A 127 12.62 9.39 5.24
CA PRO A 127 13.48 9.03 6.37
C PRO A 127 13.47 7.53 6.67
N VAL A 128 12.40 6.81 6.34
CA VAL A 128 12.34 5.34 6.46
C VAL A 128 13.28 4.67 5.46
N PHE A 129 13.23 5.07 4.18
CA PHE A 129 14.14 4.55 3.14
C PHE A 129 15.61 4.96 3.35
N ALA A 130 15.84 6.12 3.98
CA ALA A 130 17.18 6.54 4.37
C ALA A 130 17.71 5.76 5.60
N GLY A 131 16.85 4.99 6.28
CA GLY A 131 17.21 4.29 7.52
C GLY A 131 17.36 5.22 8.73
N GLU A 132 16.94 6.49 8.61
CA GLU A 132 17.01 7.50 9.66
C GLU A 132 15.99 7.21 10.77
N VAL A 133 14.83 6.66 10.40
CA VAL A 133 13.79 6.22 11.34
C VAL A 133 13.34 4.80 11.02
N PRO A 134 12.93 3.99 12.02
CA PRO A 134 12.49 2.61 11.78
C PRO A 134 11.13 2.55 11.08
N HIS A 135 10.27 3.53 11.33
CA HIS A 135 8.93 3.63 10.78
C HIS A 135 8.47 5.08 10.69
N ALA A 136 7.41 5.32 9.91
CA ALA A 136 6.74 6.61 9.81
C ALA A 136 5.26 6.40 9.47
N VAL A 137 4.44 7.41 9.79
CA VAL A 137 3.02 7.44 9.45
C VAL A 137 2.74 8.71 8.65
N SER A 138 1.89 8.59 7.63
CA SER A 138 1.48 9.73 6.81
C SER A 138 0.47 10.60 7.54
N ASP A 139 0.32 11.84 7.07
CA ASP A 139 -0.90 12.58 7.34
C ASP A 139 -2.13 11.92 6.65
N LEU A 140 -3.33 12.37 7.02
CA LEU A 140 -4.54 12.02 6.28
C LEU A 140 -4.43 12.59 4.85
N HIS A 141 -4.67 11.74 3.87
CA HIS A 141 -4.72 12.14 2.47
C HIS A 141 -6.02 11.70 1.82
N THR A 142 -6.45 12.50 0.85
CA THR A 142 -7.73 12.33 0.16
C THR A 142 -7.48 12.21 -1.34
N ASP A 143 -8.09 11.22 -1.97
CA ASP A 143 -8.18 11.11 -3.42
C ASP A 143 -9.55 10.57 -3.87
N ALA A 144 -9.64 10.03 -5.09
CA ALA A 144 -10.86 9.48 -5.66
C ALA A 144 -11.46 8.29 -4.88
N GLN A 145 -10.66 7.60 -4.06
CA GLN A 145 -11.08 6.45 -3.26
C GLN A 145 -11.45 6.83 -1.81
N GLY A 146 -11.37 8.11 -1.43
CA GLY A 146 -11.74 8.60 -0.09
C GLY A 146 -10.58 9.24 0.66
N THR A 147 -10.68 9.27 2.00
CA THR A 147 -9.64 9.81 2.89
C THR A 147 -9.05 8.71 3.75
N TRP A 148 -7.73 8.58 3.79
CA TRP A 148 -7.05 7.55 4.59
C TRP A 148 -5.65 7.96 5.04
N MET A 149 -5.03 7.09 5.82
CA MET A 149 -3.68 7.22 6.38
C MET A 149 -2.86 5.98 5.99
N SER A 150 -1.54 6.11 5.92
CA SER A 150 -0.63 5.00 5.67
C SER A 150 0.47 4.99 6.71
N ALA A 151 0.97 3.80 7.06
CA ALA A 151 2.19 3.64 7.84
C ALA A 151 3.21 2.84 7.05
N TYR A 152 4.48 3.11 7.36
CA TYR A 152 5.64 2.57 6.67
C TYR A 152 6.63 2.09 7.73
N ALA A 153 7.22 0.92 7.53
CA ALA A 153 8.29 0.39 8.37
C ALA A 153 9.41 -0.19 7.50
N ALA A 154 10.65 -0.05 7.97
CA ALA A 154 11.82 -0.46 7.22
C ALA A 154 12.02 -1.99 7.29
N ILE A 155 12.13 -2.63 6.12
CA ILE A 155 12.65 -4.00 6.01
C ILE A 155 14.18 -3.89 6.02
N LYS A 156 14.79 -4.19 7.16
CA LYS A 156 16.24 -4.05 7.35
C LYS A 156 16.98 -5.31 6.96
N ARG A 157 17.98 -5.18 6.09
CA ARG A 157 18.95 -6.24 5.80
C ARG A 157 19.93 -6.44 6.96
N PRO A 158 20.62 -7.59 7.02
CA PRO A 158 21.64 -7.84 8.05
C PRO A 158 22.79 -6.82 8.08
N ASP A 159 23.07 -6.15 6.98
CA ASP A 159 24.09 -5.09 6.87
C ASP A 159 23.60 -3.72 7.37
N GLY A 160 22.36 -3.64 7.86
CA GLY A 160 21.73 -2.41 8.33
C GLY A 160 21.10 -1.55 7.25
N SER A 161 21.24 -1.91 5.97
CA SER A 161 20.57 -1.21 4.86
C SER A 161 19.08 -1.52 4.80
N VAL A 162 18.30 -0.60 4.21
CA VAL A 162 16.87 -0.79 3.96
C VAL A 162 16.66 -1.38 2.56
N ASP A 163 15.80 -2.38 2.44
CA ASP A 163 15.29 -2.86 1.14
C ASP A 163 13.95 -2.22 0.77
#